data_AF-A0A7Y3GS55-F1
#
_entry.id   AF-A0A7Y3GS55-F1
#
_cell.length_a   1.000
_cell.length_b   1.000
_cell.length_c   1.000
_cell.angle_alpha   90.00
_cell.angle_beta   90.00
_cell.angle_gamma   90.00
#
_symmetry.space_group_name_H-M   'P 1'
#
loop_
_entity.id
_entity.type
_entity.pdbx_description
1 polymer ?
#
loop_
_entity_poly.entity_id
_entity_poly.type
_entity_poly.pdbx_seq_one_letter_code
_entity_poly.pdbx_strand_id
1 'polypeptide(L)'
;MANENTPNKKPKVNPYWIYGIIIAAFISIQLFSGSFGGQNGNVTTPSQFFDYLEQGDVEKVEIVNKREARVYLTKEAQQLEQHKKSKPNSLFPSVTPPPNYRFEIGDLQNFENNFQNTKKDNDLSTQLTFETEQNVWGDFLLTLLPFILIIGVWIFIMRRMSAGGGGGAGGQIFNIGKSKAKLFDEKSDTKTSFKDVAGLEGAKEEVQEIVDFLKYPEKYTSLGGKIPKGALLVGPPGTGKTLLAKAVAGEAKVPFFSLSGSDFVEMFVGVGASRVRDLFKQAKEKSPSIIFIDEIDAIGRARGKNNFSGSNDERENTLNQLLTEMDGFGTNTNVIVLAATNRADVLD
;
A
#
# COMPACT_ATOMS: atom_id res chain seq x y z
N MET A 1 39.88 20.69 5.91
CA MET A 1 38.50 21.23 5.90
C MET A 1 37.62 20.21 5.20
N ALA A 2 36.90 19.39 5.96
CA ALA A 2 36.02 18.36 5.42
C ALA A 2 34.61 18.96 5.26
N ASN A 3 34.04 18.80 4.07
CA ASN A 3 32.73 19.32 3.70
C ASN A 3 31.66 18.30 4.11
N GLU A 4 30.86 18.62 5.13
CA GLU A 4 29.74 17.79 5.57
C GLU A 4 28.54 17.98 4.63
N ASN A 5 28.21 16.94 3.87
CA ASN A 5 26.97 16.86 3.11
C ASN A 5 25.80 16.56 4.06
N THR A 6 25.02 17.59 4.41
CA THR A 6 23.72 17.43 5.10
C THR A 6 22.68 16.78 4.17
N PRO A 7 21.96 15.72 4.59
CA PRO A 7 20.94 15.09 3.78
C PRO A 7 19.66 15.95 3.74
N ASN A 8 19.22 16.27 2.53
CA ASN A 8 18.04 17.06 2.23
C ASN A 8 16.77 16.33 2.74
N LYS A 9 16.21 16.75 3.89
CA LYS A 9 14.95 16.24 4.43
C LYS A 9 13.79 16.72 3.56
N LYS A 10 13.28 15.86 2.68
CA LYS A 10 11.99 16.10 2.01
C LYS A 10 10.91 16.34 3.08
N PRO A 11 10.03 17.34 2.90
CA PRO A 11 9.01 17.66 3.89
C PRO A 11 8.05 16.48 4.04
N LYS A 12 7.89 15.99 5.28
CA LYS A 12 6.90 14.98 5.61
C LYS A 12 5.52 15.61 5.47
N VAL A 13 4.84 15.34 4.37
CA VAL A 13 3.50 15.87 4.12
C VAL A 13 2.57 15.36 5.22
N ASN A 14 2.07 16.28 6.04
CA ASN A 14 1.23 15.97 7.19
C ASN A 14 -0.10 15.39 6.69
N PRO A 15 -0.50 14.15 7.04
CA PRO A 15 -1.72 13.49 6.54
C PRO A 15 -3.01 14.33 6.63
N TYR A 16 -3.04 15.35 7.50
CA TYR A 16 -4.19 16.24 7.64
C TYR A 16 -4.53 17.09 6.40
N TRP A 17 -3.60 17.26 5.46
CA TRP A 17 -3.88 17.96 4.19
C TRP A 17 -4.99 17.30 3.35
N ILE A 18 -5.13 15.97 3.45
CA ILE A 18 -6.18 15.21 2.76
C ILE A 18 -7.56 15.60 3.29
N TYR A 19 -7.71 15.77 4.62
CA TYR A 19 -8.98 16.21 5.20
C TYR A 19 -9.31 17.66 4.79
N GLY A 20 -8.31 18.52 4.66
CA GLY A 20 -8.49 19.90 4.16
C GLY A 20 -9.04 19.93 2.72
N ILE A 21 -8.52 19.08 1.84
CA ILE A 21 -9.01 18.96 0.45
C ILE A 21 -10.44 18.41 0.42
N ILE A 22 -10.75 17.41 1.26
CA ILE A 22 -12.11 16.84 1.35
C ILE A 22 -13.11 17.89 1.84
N ILE A 23 -12.77 18.68 2.86
CA ILE A 23 -13.62 19.75 3.38
C ILE A 23 -13.82 20.85 2.33
N ALA A 24 -12.75 21.27 1.65
CA ALA A 24 -12.85 22.27 0.58
C ALA A 24 -13.71 21.78 -0.59
N ALA A 25 -13.56 20.52 -1.00
CA ALA A 25 -14.40 19.88 -2.01
C ALA A 25 -15.87 19.84 -1.56
N PHE A 26 -16.13 19.46 -0.31
CA PHE A 26 -17.48 19.44 0.25
C PHE A 26 -18.12 20.82 0.26
N ILE A 27 -17.40 21.85 0.73
CA ILE A 27 -17.87 23.25 0.73
C ILE A 27 -18.10 23.73 -0.71
N SER A 28 -17.21 23.40 -1.66
CA SER A 28 -17.41 23.78 -3.06
C SER A 28 -18.65 23.13 -3.67
N ILE A 29 -18.86 21.82 -3.47
CA ILE A 29 -20.04 21.11 -3.96
C ILE A 29 -21.30 21.70 -3.32
N GLN A 30 -21.23 22.08 -2.05
CA GLN A 30 -22.35 22.66 -1.33
C GLN A 30 -22.68 24.10 -1.76
N LEU A 31 -21.68 24.89 -2.17
CA LEU A 31 -21.86 26.21 -2.77
C LEU A 31 -22.39 26.12 -4.20
N PHE A 32 -21.88 25.18 -5.01
CA PHE A 32 -22.27 25.03 -6.42
C PHE A 32 -23.60 24.30 -6.63
N SER A 33 -24.02 23.45 -5.69
CA SER A 33 -25.31 22.73 -5.77
C SER A 33 -26.52 23.57 -5.36
N GLY A 34 -26.35 24.84 -5.00
CA GLY A 34 -27.45 25.72 -4.58
C GLY A 34 -28.16 25.30 -3.29
N SER A 35 -27.65 24.29 -2.58
CA SER A 35 -28.30 23.69 -1.41
C SER A 35 -28.06 24.49 -0.12
N PHE A 36 -27.18 25.49 -0.13
CA PHE A 36 -26.92 26.31 1.05
C PHE A 36 -27.92 27.47 1.12
N GLY A 37 -28.99 27.25 1.88
CA GLY A 37 -30.01 28.28 2.13
C GLY A 37 -31.22 28.18 1.21
N GLY A 38 -31.85 26.99 1.17
CA GLY A 38 -33.17 26.81 0.59
C GLY A 38 -34.20 27.70 1.29
N GLN A 39 -34.28 28.96 0.88
CA GLN A 39 -35.38 29.83 1.22
C GLN A 39 -36.54 29.47 0.32
N ASN A 40 -37.32 28.58 0.90
CA ASN A 40 -38.62 28.19 0.43
C ASN A 40 -39.57 29.40 0.47
N GLY A 41 -40.20 29.72 -0.67
CA GLY A 41 -41.28 30.70 -0.71
C GLY A 41 -42.41 30.33 0.26
N ASN A 42 -43.26 31.30 0.59
CA ASN A 42 -44.40 31.05 1.46
C ASN A 42 -45.36 30.04 0.82
N VAL A 43 -45.90 29.12 1.61
CA VAL A 43 -46.91 28.18 1.12
C VAL A 43 -48.20 28.93 0.82
N THR A 44 -48.75 28.76 -0.37
CA THR A 44 -50.06 29.28 -0.80
C THR A 44 -50.95 28.15 -1.29
N THR A 45 -52.21 28.46 -1.62
CA THR A 45 -53.15 27.52 -2.24
C THR A 45 -53.34 27.83 -3.73
N PRO A 46 -53.72 26.86 -4.56
CA PRO A 46 -54.03 27.11 -5.97
C PRO A 46 -55.09 28.20 -6.16
N SER A 47 -56.12 28.23 -5.32
CA SER A 47 -57.19 29.26 -5.39
C SER A 47 -56.64 30.66 -5.15
N GLN A 48 -55.89 30.87 -4.07
CA GLN A 48 -55.26 32.16 -3.77
C GLN A 48 -54.27 32.58 -4.87
N PHE A 49 -53.58 31.62 -5.47
CA PHE A 49 -52.71 31.89 -6.60
C PHE A 49 -53.50 32.43 -7.81
N PHE A 50 -54.63 31.83 -8.18
CA PHE A 50 -55.44 32.32 -9.29
C PHE A 50 -56.02 33.72 -8.98
N ASP A 51 -56.40 33.99 -7.74
CA ASP A 51 -56.82 35.35 -7.31
C ASP A 51 -55.70 36.38 -7.55
N TYR A 52 -54.45 36.05 -7.21
CA TYR A 52 -53.29 36.91 -7.44
C TYR A 52 -52.94 37.04 -8.94
N LEU A 53 -53.15 35.97 -9.71
CA LEU A 53 -52.95 35.97 -11.14
C LEU A 53 -53.93 36.92 -11.83
N GLU A 54 -55.22 36.85 -11.50
CA GLU A 54 -56.27 37.73 -12.02
C GLU A 54 -56.03 39.21 -11.70
N GLN A 55 -55.43 39.50 -10.53
CA GLN A 55 -55.05 40.85 -10.11
C GLN A 55 -53.82 41.40 -10.86
N GLY A 56 -53.12 40.58 -11.65
CA GLY A 56 -51.90 40.97 -12.34
C GLY A 56 -50.66 41.02 -11.44
N ASP A 57 -50.73 40.43 -10.24
CA ASP A 57 -49.64 40.47 -9.26
C ASP A 57 -48.49 39.52 -9.59
N VAL A 58 -48.70 38.60 -10.54
CA VAL A 58 -47.76 37.51 -10.87
C VAL A 58 -46.94 37.81 -12.12
N GLU A 59 -45.62 37.86 -11.97
CA GLU A 59 -44.65 38.07 -13.06
C GLU A 59 -44.29 36.76 -13.77
N LYS A 60 -43.95 35.73 -13.00
CA LYS A 60 -43.46 34.45 -13.52
C LYS A 60 -43.95 33.28 -12.66
N VAL A 61 -44.26 32.17 -13.32
CA VAL A 61 -44.55 30.89 -12.68
C VAL A 61 -43.59 29.83 -13.21
N GLU A 62 -42.95 29.13 -12.30
CA GLU A 62 -42.05 28.01 -12.57
C GLU A 62 -42.67 26.72 -12.04
N ILE A 63 -42.92 25.76 -12.92
CA ILE A 63 -43.37 24.43 -12.53
C ILE A 63 -42.15 23.54 -12.36
N VAL A 64 -41.88 23.15 -11.11
CA VAL A 64 -40.75 22.29 -10.74
C VAL A 64 -41.21 20.84 -10.62
N ASN A 65 -40.52 19.94 -11.33
CA ASN A 65 -40.76 18.49 -11.27
C ASN A 65 -42.23 18.07 -11.52
N LYS A 66 -43.00 18.90 -12.24
CA LYS A 66 -44.43 18.71 -12.56
C LYS A 66 -45.35 18.59 -11.33
N ARG A 67 -44.87 18.97 -10.14
CA ARG A 67 -45.57 18.77 -8.86
C ARG A 67 -45.68 20.03 -8.03
N GLU A 68 -44.73 20.96 -8.17
CA GLU A 68 -44.70 22.19 -7.39
C GLU A 68 -44.72 23.39 -8.35
N ALA A 69 -45.58 24.38 -8.07
CA ALA A 69 -45.54 25.67 -8.73
C ALA A 69 -44.83 26.68 -7.82
N ARG A 70 -43.84 27.39 -8.36
CA ARG A 70 -43.14 28.51 -7.73
C ARG A 70 -43.55 29.81 -8.40
N VAL A 71 -43.97 30.78 -7.59
CA VAL A 71 -44.59 32.02 -8.05
C VAL A 71 -43.70 33.20 -7.70
N TYR A 72 -43.40 34.01 -8.70
CA TYR A 72 -42.66 35.26 -8.59
C TYR A 72 -43.61 36.41 -8.85
N LEU A 73 -43.71 37.30 -7.86
CA LEU A 73 -44.56 38.48 -7.94
C LEU A 73 -43.84 39.61 -8.65
N THR A 74 -44.60 40.48 -9.30
CA THR A 74 -44.08 41.73 -9.87
C THR A 74 -43.49 42.62 -8.77
N LYS A 75 -42.54 43.49 -9.15
CA LYS A 75 -41.90 44.42 -8.20
C LYS A 75 -42.88 45.36 -7.50
N GLU A 76 -44.02 45.65 -8.13
CA GLU A 76 -45.10 46.49 -7.61
C GLU A 76 -45.95 45.70 -6.59
N ALA A 77 -46.35 44.47 -6.93
CA ALA A 77 -47.11 43.59 -6.05
C ALA A 77 -46.36 43.25 -4.75
N GLN A 78 -45.03 43.11 -4.80
CA GLN A 78 -44.21 42.85 -3.60
C GLN A 78 -44.26 43.97 -2.53
N GLN A 79 -44.75 45.16 -2.89
CA GLN A 79 -44.91 46.29 -1.96
C GLN A 79 -46.29 46.33 -1.30
N LEU A 80 -47.28 45.62 -1.85
CA LEU A 80 -48.64 45.54 -1.30
C LEU A 80 -48.64 44.89 0.08
N GLU A 81 -49.52 45.36 0.96
CA GLU A 81 -49.62 44.85 2.33
C GLU A 81 -49.87 43.34 2.39
N GLN A 82 -50.62 42.81 1.42
CA GLN A 82 -50.93 41.39 1.28
C GLN A 82 -49.71 40.51 1.00
N HIS A 83 -48.65 41.06 0.40
CA HIS A 83 -47.43 40.35 0.02
C HIS A 83 -46.19 40.74 0.85
N LYS A 84 -46.31 41.64 1.83
CA LYS A 84 -45.17 42.05 2.69
C LYS A 84 -44.48 40.88 3.40
N LYS A 85 -45.22 39.81 3.71
CA LYS A 85 -44.72 38.60 4.37
C LYS A 85 -44.02 37.62 3.43
N SER A 86 -44.18 37.75 2.11
CA SER A 86 -43.60 36.87 1.09
C SER A 86 -42.33 37.44 0.45
N LYS A 87 -41.70 38.44 1.09
CA LYS A 87 -40.42 38.97 0.63
C LYS A 87 -39.31 37.93 0.82
N PRO A 88 -38.59 37.56 -0.25
CA PRO A 88 -37.45 36.66 -0.14
C PRO A 88 -36.32 37.38 0.60
N ASN A 89 -35.73 36.76 1.62
CA ASN A 89 -34.74 37.41 2.48
C ASN A 89 -33.38 36.71 2.38
N SER A 90 -32.73 36.72 1.22
CA SER A 90 -31.50 35.93 1.03
C SER A 90 -30.30 36.54 1.79
N LEU A 91 -29.71 35.77 2.71
CA LEU A 91 -28.50 36.15 3.47
C LEU A 91 -27.21 36.10 2.62
N PHE A 92 -27.27 35.42 1.48
CA PHE A 92 -26.16 35.28 0.54
C PHE A 92 -26.61 35.68 -0.87
N PRO A 93 -25.73 36.20 -1.74
CA PRO A 93 -26.09 36.46 -3.12
C PRO A 93 -26.33 35.13 -3.84
N SER A 94 -27.60 34.74 -3.98
CA SER A 94 -28.03 33.68 -4.88
C SER A 94 -28.16 34.27 -6.28
N VAL A 95 -27.73 33.52 -7.30
CA VAL A 95 -27.85 33.91 -8.72
C VAL A 95 -29.32 34.03 -9.14
N THR A 96 -30.21 33.31 -8.46
CA THR A 96 -31.66 33.33 -8.70
C THR A 96 -32.38 33.87 -7.45
N PRO A 97 -33.26 34.89 -7.58
CA PRO A 97 -34.08 35.35 -6.46
C PRO A 97 -34.99 34.19 -5.98
N PRO A 98 -35.21 34.01 -4.66
CA PRO A 98 -36.11 32.98 -4.17
C PRO A 98 -37.56 33.28 -4.56
N PRO A 99 -38.42 32.26 -4.74
CA PRO A 99 -39.82 32.46 -5.07
C PRO A 99 -40.59 33.11 -3.91
N ASN A 100 -41.60 33.92 -4.22
CA ASN A 100 -42.45 34.55 -3.22
C ASN A 100 -43.44 33.55 -2.62
N TYR A 101 -44.05 32.72 -3.48
CA TYR A 101 -44.97 31.67 -3.08
C TYR A 101 -44.67 30.33 -3.72
N ARG A 102 -45.15 29.26 -3.10
CA ARG A 102 -45.17 27.92 -3.67
C ARG A 102 -46.44 27.16 -3.30
N PHE A 103 -46.86 26.25 -4.16
CA PHE A 103 -47.97 25.33 -3.88
C PHE A 103 -47.82 24.04 -4.68
N GLU A 104 -48.45 22.98 -4.19
CA GLU A 104 -48.49 21.70 -4.89
C GLU A 104 -49.58 21.70 -5.96
N ILE A 105 -49.21 21.22 -7.16
CA ILE A 105 -50.11 21.04 -8.28
C ILE A 105 -50.67 19.63 -8.19
N GLY A 106 -52.00 19.50 -8.12
CA GLY A 106 -52.66 18.20 -8.18
C GLY A 106 -52.62 17.58 -9.56
N ASP A 107 -53.20 18.27 -10.55
CA ASP A 107 -53.20 17.86 -11.95
C ASP A 107 -52.61 18.96 -12.84
N LEU A 108 -51.52 18.63 -13.53
CA LEU A 108 -50.75 19.58 -14.33
C LEU A 108 -51.56 20.12 -15.51
N GLN A 109 -52.35 19.27 -16.16
CA GLN A 109 -53.09 19.64 -17.36
C GLN A 109 -54.25 20.57 -17.02
N ASN A 110 -54.96 20.30 -15.94
CA ASN A 110 -56.00 21.18 -15.42
C ASN A 110 -55.41 22.53 -14.97
N PHE A 111 -54.25 22.51 -14.31
CA PHE A 111 -53.57 23.74 -13.92
C PHE A 111 -53.17 24.59 -15.12
N GLU A 112 -52.55 23.98 -16.14
CA GLU A 112 -52.11 24.67 -17.34
C GLU A 112 -53.30 25.22 -18.13
N ASN A 113 -54.37 24.45 -18.29
CA ASN A 113 -55.59 24.91 -18.94
C ASN A 113 -56.20 26.12 -18.21
N ASN A 114 -56.32 26.06 -16.88
CA ASN A 114 -56.83 27.17 -16.08
C ASN A 114 -55.92 28.39 -16.18
N PHE A 115 -54.60 28.21 -16.09
CA PHE A 115 -53.62 29.28 -16.22
C PHE A 115 -53.70 29.97 -17.58
N GLN A 116 -53.78 29.22 -18.69
CA GLN A 116 -53.88 29.80 -20.03
C GLN A 116 -55.22 30.51 -20.25
N ASN A 117 -56.33 29.98 -19.72
CA ASN A 117 -57.63 30.64 -19.79
C ASN A 117 -57.62 31.97 -19.01
N THR A 118 -57.18 31.96 -17.75
CA THR A 118 -57.08 33.19 -16.92
C THR A 118 -56.15 34.22 -17.55
N LYS A 119 -55.03 33.78 -18.13
CA LYS A 119 -54.10 34.66 -18.86
C LYS A 119 -54.74 35.31 -20.08
N LYS A 120 -55.52 34.55 -20.85
CA LYS A 120 -56.20 35.02 -22.06
C LYS A 120 -57.37 35.96 -21.72
N ASP A 121 -58.13 35.65 -20.68
CA ASP A 121 -59.31 36.41 -20.29
C ASP A 121 -58.95 37.77 -19.66
N ASN A 122 -57.77 37.88 -19.03
CA ASN A 122 -57.29 39.09 -18.36
C ASN A 122 -56.10 39.78 -19.06
N ASP A 123 -55.72 39.33 -20.27
CA ASP A 123 -54.60 39.87 -21.08
C ASP A 123 -53.27 40.02 -20.30
N LEU A 124 -52.89 38.96 -19.57
CA LEU A 124 -51.74 39.00 -18.66
C LEU A 124 -50.42 38.67 -19.39
N SER A 125 -49.33 39.32 -18.98
CA SER A 125 -47.98 39.09 -19.54
C SER A 125 -47.19 37.98 -18.83
N THR A 126 -47.80 37.30 -17.85
CA THR A 126 -47.15 36.30 -16.99
C THR A 126 -46.54 35.14 -17.78
N GLN A 127 -45.29 34.77 -17.45
CA GLN A 127 -44.57 33.68 -18.11
C GLN A 127 -44.69 32.37 -17.35
N LEU A 128 -44.99 31.28 -18.06
CA LEU A 128 -44.97 29.92 -17.52
C LEU A 128 -43.73 29.20 -18.02
N THR A 129 -42.93 28.67 -17.10
CA THR A 129 -41.69 27.95 -17.38
C THR A 129 -41.66 26.63 -16.63
N PHE A 130 -40.97 25.62 -17.16
CA PHE A 130 -40.87 24.30 -16.59
C PHE A 130 -39.42 24.00 -16.24
N GLU A 131 -39.19 23.64 -14.98
CA GLU A 131 -37.86 23.35 -14.45
C GLU A 131 -37.84 21.91 -13.90
N THR A 132 -36.73 21.20 -14.13
CA THR A 132 -36.52 19.87 -13.56
C THR A 132 -35.37 19.95 -12.59
N GLU A 133 -35.67 19.89 -11.30
CA GLU A 133 -34.66 19.90 -10.24
C GLU A 133 -34.34 18.46 -9.84
N GLN A 134 -33.07 18.06 -10.00
CA GLN A 134 -32.57 16.78 -9.51
C GLN A 134 -32.07 16.93 -8.06
N ASN A 135 -32.27 15.89 -7.26
CA ASN A 135 -31.74 15.85 -5.90
C ASN A 135 -30.26 15.42 -5.93
N VAL A 136 -29.40 16.35 -6.35
CA VAL A 136 -27.96 16.14 -6.53
C VAL A 136 -27.29 15.57 -5.27
N TRP A 137 -27.76 15.94 -4.08
CA TRP A 137 -27.25 15.43 -2.81
C TRP A 137 -27.61 13.96 -2.55
N GLY A 138 -28.85 13.57 -2.86
CA GLY A 138 -29.29 12.17 -2.75
C GLY A 138 -28.49 11.27 -3.69
N ASP A 139 -28.32 11.70 -4.93
CA ASP A 139 -27.58 10.95 -5.95
C ASP A 139 -26.09 10.88 -5.62
N PHE A 140 -25.50 11.96 -5.09
CA PHE A 140 -24.11 11.97 -4.65
C PHE A 140 -23.86 11.03 -3.47
N LEU A 141 -24.72 11.04 -2.43
CA LEU A 141 -24.58 10.16 -1.27
C LEU A 141 -24.72 8.68 -1.64
N LEU A 142 -25.66 8.35 -2.54
CA LEU A 142 -25.82 6.99 -3.05
C LEU A 142 -24.61 6.54 -3.88
N THR A 143 -24.01 7.46 -4.65
CA THR A 143 -22.79 7.19 -5.43
C THR A 143 -21.57 6.98 -4.52
N LEU A 144 -21.49 7.63 -3.37
CA LEU A 144 -20.40 7.49 -2.42
C LEU A 144 -20.49 6.22 -1.54
N LEU A 145 -21.69 5.68 -1.35
CA LEU A 145 -21.95 4.49 -0.52
C LEU A 145 -21.00 3.30 -0.83
N PRO A 146 -20.79 2.86 -2.09
CA PRO A 146 -19.85 1.77 -2.38
C PRO A 146 -18.40 2.09 -1.97
N PHE A 147 -17.96 3.33 -2.13
CA PHE A 147 -16.61 3.75 -1.73
C PHE A 147 -16.44 3.77 -0.21
N ILE A 148 -17.45 4.29 0.50
CA ILE A 148 -17.45 4.30 1.97
C ILE A 148 -17.41 2.87 2.51
N LEU A 149 -18.14 1.93 1.91
CA LEU A 149 -18.08 0.51 2.30
C LEU A 149 -16.70 -0.10 2.07
N ILE A 150 -16.07 0.15 0.90
CA ILE A 150 -14.71 -0.34 0.60
C ILE A 150 -13.71 0.22 1.62
N ILE A 151 -13.77 1.52 1.89
CA ILE A 151 -12.89 2.19 2.87
C ILE A 151 -13.15 1.64 4.27
N GLY A 152 -14.41 1.41 4.65
CA GLY A 152 -14.79 0.83 5.94
C GLY A 152 -14.25 -0.59 6.14
N VAL A 153 -14.40 -1.45 5.12
CA VAL A 153 -13.83 -2.82 5.12
C VAL A 153 -12.30 -2.77 5.16
N TRP A 154 -11.68 -1.88 4.39
CA TRP A 154 -10.23 -1.69 4.40
C TRP A 154 -9.70 -1.29 5.78
N ILE A 155 -10.33 -0.31 6.42
CA ILE A 155 -9.98 0.14 7.77
C ILE A 155 -10.21 -0.99 8.78
N PHE A 156 -11.30 -1.76 8.66
CA PHE A 156 -11.57 -2.90 9.53
C PHE A 156 -10.49 -3.99 9.42
N ILE A 157 -10.05 -4.32 8.21
CA ILE A 157 -8.95 -5.27 7.95
C ILE A 157 -7.64 -4.74 8.55
N MET A 158 -7.30 -3.48 8.29
CA MET A 158 -6.08 -2.87 8.85
C MET A 158 -6.09 -2.83 10.37
N ARG A 159 -7.24 -2.55 10.99
CA ARG A 159 -7.38 -2.56 12.45
C ARG A 159 -7.27 -3.98 13.03
N ARG A 160 -7.75 -4.99 12.30
CA ARG A 160 -7.61 -6.41 12.69
C ARG A 160 -6.19 -6.93 12.53
N MET A 161 -5.46 -6.51 11.50
CA MET A 161 -4.05 -6.90 11.31
C MET A 161 -3.09 -6.15 12.24
N SER A 162 -3.47 -4.99 12.79
CA SER A 162 -2.63 -4.24 13.72
C SER A 162 -2.78 -4.68 15.20
N ALA A 163 -3.87 -5.38 15.55
CA ALA A 163 -4.15 -5.80 16.92
C ALA A 163 -3.47 -7.13 17.34
N GLY A 164 -2.86 -7.85 16.40
CA GLY A 164 -1.96 -8.98 16.68
C GLY A 164 -0.52 -8.47 16.73
N GLY A 165 0.13 -8.53 17.88
CA GLY A 165 1.38 -7.84 18.17
C GLY A 165 2.50 -8.02 17.15
N GLY A 166 3.19 -6.91 16.87
CA GLY A 166 4.54 -6.92 16.26
C GLY A 166 4.56 -6.86 14.74
N GLY A 167 4.31 -5.68 14.18
CA GLY A 167 4.65 -5.37 12.78
C GLY A 167 3.44 -5.29 11.87
N GLY A 168 2.85 -4.10 11.77
CA GLY A 168 1.89 -3.80 10.72
C GLY A 168 2.47 -4.10 9.33
N ALA A 169 1.61 -4.26 8.32
CA ALA A 169 1.98 -4.64 6.95
C ALA A 169 3.15 -3.84 6.33
N GLY A 170 3.47 -2.64 6.83
CA GLY A 170 4.68 -1.90 6.44
C GLY A 170 6.00 -2.43 7.02
N GLY A 171 6.01 -3.06 8.21
CA GLY A 171 7.21 -3.56 8.88
C GLY A 171 7.77 -4.86 8.27
N GLN A 172 6.91 -5.71 7.70
CA GLN A 172 7.36 -6.88 6.95
C GLN A 172 8.02 -6.47 5.63
N ILE A 173 7.49 -5.46 4.93
CA ILE A 173 8.04 -5.00 3.65
C ILE A 173 9.50 -4.49 3.80
N PHE A 174 9.83 -3.79 4.89
CA PHE A 174 11.21 -3.33 5.14
C PHE A 174 12.18 -4.41 5.62
N ASN A 175 11.67 -5.56 6.10
CA ASN A 175 12.51 -6.69 6.54
C ASN A 175 12.68 -7.80 5.49
N ILE A 176 12.06 -7.67 4.31
CA ILE A 176 12.11 -8.68 3.23
C ILE A 176 13.55 -8.99 2.76
N GLY A 177 14.49 -8.05 2.89
CA GLY A 177 15.87 -8.20 2.40
C GLY A 177 16.93 -8.65 3.43
N LYS A 178 16.58 -8.79 4.72
CA LYS A 178 17.55 -9.18 5.75
C LYS A 178 17.72 -10.69 5.81
N SER A 179 18.94 -11.15 6.06
CA SER A 179 19.27 -12.56 6.23
C SER A 179 18.56 -13.15 7.45
N LYS A 180 17.91 -14.31 7.28
CA LYS A 180 17.33 -15.12 8.38
C LYS A 180 18.37 -16.03 9.04
N ALA A 181 19.66 -15.84 8.74
CA ALA A 181 20.73 -16.69 9.23
C ALA A 181 20.68 -16.84 10.75
N LYS A 182 20.67 -18.09 11.22
CA LYS A 182 20.91 -18.39 12.62
C LYS A 182 22.40 -18.20 12.87
N LEU A 183 22.75 -17.11 13.53
CA LEU A 183 24.08 -16.89 14.05
C LEU A 183 24.24 -17.70 15.34
N PHE A 184 25.16 -18.66 15.32
CA PHE A 184 25.66 -19.30 16.51
C PHE A 184 26.95 -18.57 16.90
N ASP A 185 26.88 -17.78 17.97
CA ASP A 185 28.03 -17.01 18.46
C ASP A 185 29.00 -17.95 19.20
N GLU A 186 30.30 -17.63 19.16
CA GLU A 186 31.39 -18.42 19.76
C GLU A 186 31.12 -18.78 21.24
N LYS A 187 30.37 -17.90 21.91
CA LYS A 187 30.05 -18.01 23.35
C LYS A 187 28.72 -18.66 23.67
N SER A 188 27.83 -18.87 22.69
CA SER A 188 26.44 -19.29 22.99
C SER A 188 26.14 -20.77 22.75
N ASP A 189 26.47 -21.44 21.63
CA ASP A 189 25.83 -22.75 21.38
C ASP A 189 26.54 -23.77 20.47
N THR A 190 27.75 -23.55 19.97
CA THR A 190 28.52 -24.60 19.25
C THR A 190 29.28 -25.50 20.21
N LYS A 191 28.54 -26.31 21.00
CA LYS A 191 29.13 -27.34 21.89
C LYS A 191 29.62 -28.59 21.15
N THR A 192 29.39 -28.67 19.84
CA THR A 192 29.75 -29.84 19.02
C THR A 192 31.21 -29.73 18.57
N SER A 193 31.98 -30.76 18.83
CA SER A 193 33.40 -30.93 18.48
C SER A 193 33.60 -32.16 17.60
N PHE A 194 34.81 -32.40 17.09
CA PHE A 194 35.08 -33.63 16.34
C PHE A 194 34.88 -34.91 17.15
N LYS A 195 34.88 -34.83 18.48
CA LYS A 195 34.59 -35.97 19.37
C LYS A 195 33.12 -36.41 19.29
N ASP A 196 32.23 -35.49 18.91
CA ASP A 196 30.79 -35.76 18.79
C ASP A 196 30.43 -36.33 17.40
N VAL A 197 31.39 -36.40 16.48
CA VAL A 197 31.24 -37.01 15.15
C VAL A 197 31.89 -38.38 15.17
N ALA A 198 31.09 -39.44 15.09
CA ALA A 198 31.61 -40.81 15.02
C ALA A 198 32.05 -41.18 13.59
N GLY A 199 33.22 -41.82 13.46
CA GLY A 199 33.77 -42.26 12.17
C GLY A 199 34.19 -41.11 11.26
N LEU A 200 34.04 -41.28 9.94
CA LEU A 200 34.40 -40.29 8.90
C LEU A 200 35.86 -39.82 8.98
N GLU A 201 36.80 -40.69 9.38
CA GLU A 201 38.20 -40.31 9.65
C GLU A 201 38.87 -39.59 8.47
N GLY A 202 38.68 -40.05 7.24
CA GLY A 202 39.20 -39.36 6.05
C GLY A 202 38.60 -37.97 5.84
N ALA A 203 37.29 -37.80 6.04
CA ALA A 203 36.66 -36.49 5.91
C ALA A 203 37.06 -35.55 7.05
N LYS A 204 37.25 -36.07 8.27
CA LYS A 204 37.78 -35.30 9.41
C LYS A 204 39.19 -34.78 9.15
N GLU A 205 40.05 -35.61 8.57
CA GLU A 205 41.41 -35.22 8.18
C GLU A 205 41.41 -34.07 7.17
N GLU A 206 40.56 -34.14 6.13
CA GLU A 206 40.43 -33.06 5.14
C GLU A 206 39.88 -31.76 5.76
N VAL A 207 38.86 -31.83 6.61
CA VAL A 207 38.31 -30.62 7.25
C VAL A 207 39.17 -30.12 8.42
N GLN A 208 40.12 -30.91 8.93
CA GLN A 208 41.07 -30.46 9.95
C GLN A 208 41.99 -29.36 9.39
N GLU A 209 42.33 -29.41 8.10
CA GLU A 209 43.10 -28.34 7.45
C GLU A 209 42.36 -27.01 7.49
N ILE A 210 41.03 -27.04 7.33
CA ILE A 210 40.16 -25.85 7.42
C ILE A 210 40.17 -25.29 8.85
N VAL A 211 40.13 -26.16 9.86
CA VAL A 211 40.22 -25.76 11.28
C VAL A 211 41.57 -25.12 11.59
N ASP A 212 42.66 -25.75 11.16
CA ASP A 212 44.02 -25.27 11.39
C ASP A 212 44.26 -23.93 10.70
N PHE A 213 43.70 -23.76 9.51
CA PHE A 213 43.71 -22.49 8.79
C PHE A 213 42.99 -21.39 9.56
N LEU A 214 41.79 -21.64 10.07
CA LEU A 214 41.01 -20.64 10.82
C LEU A 214 41.67 -20.26 12.15
N LYS A 215 42.39 -21.19 12.79
CA LYS A 215 43.15 -20.93 14.02
C LYS A 215 44.45 -20.18 13.77
N TYR A 216 45.16 -20.49 12.68
CA TYR A 216 46.51 -20.00 12.41
C TYR A 216 46.64 -19.45 10.97
N PRO A 217 45.85 -18.43 10.57
CA PRO A 217 45.83 -17.96 9.18
C PRO A 217 47.18 -17.40 8.71
N GLU A 218 47.94 -16.75 9.61
CA GLU A 218 49.25 -16.16 9.30
C GLU A 218 50.29 -17.20 8.84
N LYS A 219 50.22 -18.42 9.37
CA LYS A 219 51.13 -19.52 9.01
C LYS A 219 50.99 -19.90 7.53
N TYR A 220 49.78 -19.88 7.00
CA TYR A 220 49.50 -20.24 5.61
C TYR A 220 49.76 -19.07 4.65
N THR A 221 49.39 -17.85 5.05
CA THR A 221 49.62 -16.64 4.24
C THR A 221 51.11 -16.33 4.06
N SER A 222 51.93 -16.51 5.10
CA SER A 222 53.39 -16.29 5.05
C SER A 222 54.12 -17.26 4.12
N LEU A 223 53.58 -18.47 3.93
CA LEU A 223 54.09 -19.48 2.99
C LEU A 223 53.56 -19.28 1.56
N GLY A 224 52.78 -18.22 1.31
CA GLY A 224 52.16 -17.95 0.00
C GLY A 224 50.97 -18.87 -0.32
N GLY A 225 50.46 -19.61 0.66
CA GLY A 225 49.29 -20.46 0.51
C GLY A 225 48.03 -19.64 0.28
N LYS A 226 47.19 -20.07 -0.66
CA LYS A 226 45.87 -19.48 -0.87
C LYS A 226 44.86 -20.12 0.07
N ILE A 227 44.05 -19.28 0.69
CA ILE A 227 42.97 -19.70 1.58
C ILE A 227 41.93 -20.46 0.76
N PRO A 228 41.51 -21.68 1.18
CA PRO A 228 40.37 -22.34 0.57
C PRO A 228 39.12 -21.48 0.81
N LYS A 229 38.50 -21.00 -0.27
CA LYS A 229 37.30 -20.15 -0.21
C LYS A 229 36.07 -20.91 0.29
N GLY A 230 36.09 -22.23 0.17
CA GLY A 230 35.01 -23.10 0.63
C GLY A 230 35.28 -24.57 0.41
N ALA A 231 34.38 -25.40 0.93
CA ALA A 231 34.37 -26.85 0.73
C ALA A 231 32.92 -27.35 0.57
N LEU A 232 32.73 -28.35 -0.29
CA LEU A 232 31.44 -28.97 -0.55
C LEU A 232 31.40 -30.37 0.06
N LEU A 233 30.53 -30.57 1.04
CA LEU A 233 30.26 -31.85 1.68
C LEU A 233 29.21 -32.61 0.87
N VAL A 234 29.61 -33.72 0.26
CA VAL A 234 28.75 -34.56 -0.58
C VAL A 234 28.51 -35.91 0.08
N GLY A 235 27.27 -36.37 0.06
CA GLY A 235 26.95 -37.75 0.44
C GLY A 235 25.46 -37.95 0.64
N PRO A 236 25.01 -39.20 0.87
CA PRO A 236 23.60 -39.52 1.12
C PRO A 236 23.00 -38.71 2.29
N PRO A 237 21.67 -38.54 2.35
CA PRO A 237 21.03 -37.91 3.50
C PRO A 237 21.30 -38.71 4.79
N GLY A 238 21.44 -38.01 5.91
CA GLY A 238 21.66 -38.65 7.22
C GLY A 238 23.10 -39.06 7.55
N THR A 239 24.09 -38.77 6.68
CA THR A 239 25.52 -39.09 6.94
C THR A 239 26.26 -38.09 7.82
N GLY A 240 25.55 -37.15 8.45
CA GLY A 240 26.16 -36.22 9.41
C GLY A 240 26.90 -35.02 8.78
N LYS A 241 26.65 -34.66 7.51
CA LYS A 241 27.25 -33.47 6.86
C LYS A 241 27.09 -32.18 7.68
N THR A 242 25.86 -31.87 8.10
CA THR A 242 25.54 -30.71 8.96
C THR A 242 26.21 -30.80 10.32
N LEU A 243 26.39 -32.02 10.86
CA LEU A 243 27.06 -32.24 12.15
C LEU A 243 28.57 -32.03 12.02
N LEU A 244 29.19 -32.51 10.95
CA LEU A 244 30.60 -32.31 10.64
C LEU A 244 30.91 -30.81 10.46
N ALA A 245 30.08 -30.07 9.73
CA ALA A 245 30.26 -28.62 9.57
C ALA A 245 30.17 -27.86 10.91
N LYS A 246 29.25 -28.24 11.81
CA LYS A 246 29.18 -27.68 13.16
C LYS A 246 30.40 -28.03 14.01
N ALA A 247 30.90 -29.26 13.89
CA ALA A 247 32.11 -29.71 14.57
C ALA A 247 33.35 -28.91 14.12
N VAL A 248 33.51 -28.64 12.83
CA VAL A 248 34.59 -27.77 12.30
C VAL A 248 34.56 -26.40 12.96
N ALA A 249 33.38 -25.78 13.06
CA ALA A 249 33.23 -24.47 13.68
C ALA A 249 33.50 -24.49 15.19
N GLY A 250 33.03 -25.52 15.90
CA GLY A 250 33.30 -25.72 17.32
C GLY A 250 34.79 -25.96 17.60
N GLU A 251 35.46 -26.74 16.76
CA GLU A 251 36.88 -27.03 16.88
C GLU A 251 37.73 -25.78 16.60
N ALA A 252 37.34 -24.98 15.60
CA ALA A 252 37.97 -23.71 15.24
C ALA A 252 37.64 -22.56 16.21
N LYS A 253 36.56 -22.69 17.00
CA LYS A 253 36.01 -21.64 17.88
C LYS A 253 35.75 -20.33 17.13
N VAL A 254 35.05 -20.43 16.00
CA VAL A 254 34.66 -19.27 15.20
C VAL A 254 33.14 -19.16 15.09
N PRO A 255 32.58 -17.95 14.87
CA PRO A 255 31.16 -17.77 14.59
C PRO A 255 30.68 -18.65 13.43
N PHE A 256 29.52 -19.27 13.61
CA PHE A 256 28.91 -20.18 12.62
C PHE A 256 27.57 -19.63 12.16
N PHE A 257 27.46 -19.30 10.88
CA PHE A 257 26.24 -18.85 10.24
C PHE A 257 25.62 -20.03 9.49
N SER A 258 24.40 -20.44 9.82
CA SER A 258 23.73 -21.57 9.16
C SER A 258 22.43 -21.15 8.47
N LEU A 259 22.30 -21.54 7.20
CA LEU A 259 21.12 -21.33 6.36
C LEU A 259 20.83 -22.56 5.51
N SER A 260 19.57 -22.74 5.12
CA SER A 260 19.20 -23.71 4.09
C SER A 260 19.24 -23.05 2.71
N GLY A 261 19.65 -23.79 1.68
CA GLY A 261 19.56 -23.38 0.28
C GLY A 261 18.13 -23.00 -0.12
N SER A 262 17.13 -23.65 0.47
CA SER A 262 15.72 -23.31 0.27
C SER A 262 15.33 -21.91 0.78
N ASP A 263 16.04 -21.37 1.78
CA ASP A 263 15.74 -20.05 2.36
C ASP A 263 16.00 -18.89 1.38
N PHE A 264 16.70 -19.20 0.29
CA PHE A 264 17.03 -18.26 -0.77
C PHE A 264 16.06 -18.28 -1.93
N VAL A 265 15.13 -19.24 -1.99
CA VAL A 265 14.13 -19.38 -3.05
C VAL A 265 12.81 -18.78 -2.56
N GLU A 266 12.45 -17.61 -3.08
CA GLU A 266 11.26 -16.85 -2.66
C GLU A 266 10.40 -16.43 -3.86
N MET A 267 9.12 -16.11 -3.62
CA MET A 267 8.20 -15.65 -4.67
C MET A 267 8.53 -14.25 -5.21
N PHE A 268 9.34 -13.48 -4.49
CA PHE A 268 9.69 -12.11 -4.82
C PHE A 268 11.09 -12.05 -5.43
N VAL A 269 11.17 -11.53 -6.66
CA VAL A 269 12.44 -11.39 -7.40
C VAL A 269 13.44 -10.53 -6.60
N GLY A 270 14.68 -11.02 -6.49
CA GLY A 270 15.79 -10.29 -5.88
C GLY A 270 15.90 -10.38 -4.35
N VAL A 271 14.93 -11.03 -3.69
CA VAL A 271 14.99 -11.26 -2.24
C VAL A 271 16.13 -12.20 -1.86
N GLY A 272 16.29 -13.32 -2.58
CA GLY A 272 17.40 -14.25 -2.38
C GLY A 272 18.76 -13.57 -2.48
N ALA A 273 19.01 -12.85 -3.57
CA ALA A 273 20.25 -12.09 -3.78
C ALA A 273 20.51 -11.01 -2.70
N SER A 274 19.48 -10.37 -2.15
CA SER A 274 19.65 -9.45 -1.02
C SER A 274 20.10 -10.18 0.25
N ARG A 275 19.51 -11.35 0.55
CA ARG A 275 19.87 -12.16 1.72
C ARG A 275 21.30 -12.68 1.63
N VAL A 276 21.75 -13.10 0.44
CA VAL A 276 23.15 -13.50 0.21
C VAL A 276 24.10 -12.35 0.54
N ARG A 277 23.84 -11.14 0.03
CA ARG A 277 24.68 -9.96 0.34
C ARG A 277 24.73 -9.65 1.83
N ASP A 278 23.57 -9.66 2.49
CA ASP A 278 23.49 -9.38 3.93
C ASP A 278 24.19 -10.46 4.77
N LEU A 279 24.05 -11.74 4.40
CA LEU A 279 24.77 -12.85 5.03
C LEU A 279 26.28 -12.67 4.95
N PHE A 280 26.80 -12.43 3.75
CA PHE A 280 28.24 -12.27 3.56
C PHE A 280 28.76 -11.02 4.25
N LYS A 281 27.98 -9.93 4.30
CA LYS A 281 28.31 -8.74 5.08
C LYS A 281 28.46 -9.06 6.57
N GLN A 282 27.48 -9.74 7.17
CA GLN A 282 27.53 -10.12 8.58
C GLN A 282 28.69 -11.07 8.89
N ALA A 283 28.98 -12.02 8.01
CA ALA A 283 30.10 -12.93 8.15
C ALA A 283 31.47 -12.22 8.06
N LYS A 284 31.60 -11.23 7.16
CA LYS A 284 32.77 -10.37 7.03
C LYS A 284 33.02 -9.54 8.30
N GLU A 285 31.97 -8.97 8.88
CA GLU A 285 32.05 -8.20 10.14
C GLU A 285 32.50 -9.06 11.34
N LYS A 286 32.25 -10.37 11.30
CA LYS A 286 32.63 -11.34 12.34
C LYS A 286 33.78 -12.27 11.95
N SER A 287 34.62 -11.88 10.98
CA SER A 287 35.77 -12.68 10.53
C SER A 287 36.81 -12.86 11.65
N PRO A 288 37.42 -14.06 11.83
CA PRO A 288 37.23 -15.28 11.04
C PRO A 288 35.89 -15.96 11.34
N SER A 289 35.18 -16.42 10.31
CA SER A 289 33.86 -17.07 10.47
C SER A 289 33.58 -18.12 9.41
N ILE A 290 32.59 -18.99 9.69
CA ILE A 290 32.12 -20.02 8.76
C ILE A 290 30.68 -19.73 8.37
N ILE A 291 30.41 -19.78 7.06
CA ILE A 291 29.06 -19.80 6.48
C ILE A 291 28.75 -21.23 6.08
N PHE A 292 27.68 -21.82 6.61
CA PHE A 292 27.18 -23.13 6.22
C PHE A 292 25.86 -23.03 5.47
N ILE A 293 25.84 -23.56 4.24
CA ILE A 293 24.66 -23.65 3.38
C ILE A 293 24.30 -25.13 3.22
N ASP A 294 23.22 -25.56 3.87
CA ASP A 294 22.66 -26.91 3.65
C ASP A 294 21.82 -26.94 2.37
N GLU A 295 21.63 -28.10 1.76
CA GLU A 295 20.82 -28.28 0.54
C GLU A 295 21.15 -27.24 -0.56
N ILE A 296 22.44 -27.05 -0.85
CA ILE A 296 22.87 -26.05 -1.85
C ILE A 296 22.31 -26.34 -3.25
N ASP A 297 21.88 -27.57 -3.52
CA ASP A 297 21.18 -27.98 -4.75
C ASP A 297 19.84 -27.29 -4.97
N ALA A 298 19.26 -26.66 -3.93
CA ALA A 298 18.10 -25.79 -4.08
C ALA A 298 18.39 -24.56 -4.96
N ILE A 299 19.60 -23.99 -4.87
CA ILE A 299 20.01 -22.78 -5.63
C ILE A 299 21.09 -23.04 -6.68
N GLY A 300 21.94 -24.06 -6.48
CA GLY A 300 23.08 -24.38 -7.33
C GLY A 300 22.76 -25.33 -8.48
N ARG A 301 21.49 -25.59 -8.78
CA ARG A 301 21.11 -26.55 -9.83
C ARG A 301 21.53 -26.06 -11.21
N ALA A 302 22.21 -26.90 -11.97
CA ALA A 302 22.63 -26.65 -13.35
C ALA A 302 21.46 -26.21 -14.25
N ARG A 303 21.75 -25.25 -15.12
CA ARG A 303 20.79 -24.64 -16.05
C ARG A 303 20.07 -25.69 -16.90
N GLY A 304 18.74 -25.75 -16.76
CA GLY A 304 17.91 -26.58 -17.62
C GLY A 304 17.71 -25.91 -18.99
N LYS A 305 17.98 -26.62 -20.09
CA LYS A 305 17.80 -26.14 -21.48
C LYS A 305 16.35 -25.80 -21.90
N ASN A 306 15.37 -25.83 -20.99
CA ASN A 306 13.96 -25.59 -21.29
C ASN A 306 13.49 -24.27 -20.68
N ASN A 307 13.68 -23.19 -21.45
CA ASN A 307 13.23 -21.81 -21.17
C ASN A 307 11.70 -21.65 -21.32
N PHE A 308 10.92 -22.20 -20.41
CA PHE A 308 9.51 -21.84 -20.28
C PHE A 308 9.17 -21.62 -18.81
N SER A 309 8.96 -20.35 -18.44
CA SER A 309 8.53 -19.82 -17.12
C SER A 309 9.64 -19.19 -16.27
N GLY A 310 9.47 -17.89 -15.96
CA GLY A 310 10.37 -17.03 -15.18
C GLY A 310 10.52 -17.38 -13.69
N SER A 311 10.41 -18.66 -13.33
CA SER A 311 10.77 -19.18 -12.01
C SER A 311 12.26 -19.53 -11.90
N ASN A 312 12.97 -19.66 -13.02
CA ASN A 312 14.42 -19.91 -13.03
C ASN A 312 15.23 -18.64 -12.75
N ASP A 313 14.70 -17.47 -13.14
CA ASP A 313 15.42 -16.18 -13.07
C ASP A 313 15.82 -15.79 -11.63
N GLU A 314 14.99 -16.12 -10.64
CA GLU A 314 15.26 -15.79 -9.22
C GLU A 314 16.37 -16.67 -8.63
N ARG A 315 16.34 -17.96 -8.94
CA ARG A 315 17.37 -18.92 -8.54
C ARG A 315 18.71 -18.56 -9.15
N GLU A 316 18.73 -18.28 -10.45
CA GLU A 316 19.94 -17.92 -11.19
C GLU A 316 20.54 -16.60 -10.68
N ASN A 317 19.71 -15.58 -10.44
CA ASN A 317 20.18 -14.32 -9.89
C ASN A 317 20.80 -14.51 -8.49
N THR A 318 20.19 -15.36 -7.67
CA THR A 318 20.70 -15.65 -6.32
C THR A 318 21.99 -16.47 -6.36
N LEU A 319 22.11 -17.44 -7.27
CA LEU A 319 23.33 -18.22 -7.50
C LEU A 319 24.48 -17.32 -7.97
N ASN A 320 24.24 -16.47 -8.97
CA ASN A 320 25.25 -15.52 -9.47
C ASN A 320 25.72 -14.56 -8.38
N GLN A 321 24.80 -14.11 -7.50
CA GLN A 321 25.16 -13.30 -6.35
C GLN A 321 26.05 -14.06 -5.35
N LEU A 322 25.77 -15.35 -5.12
CA LEU A 322 26.61 -16.19 -4.26
C LEU A 322 28.02 -16.34 -4.84
N LEU A 323 28.13 -16.65 -6.13
CA LEU A 323 29.41 -16.75 -6.83
C LEU A 323 30.19 -15.43 -6.79
N THR A 324 29.51 -14.31 -7.01
CA THR A 324 30.10 -12.97 -6.95
C THR A 324 30.65 -12.64 -5.56
N GLU A 325 29.92 -12.99 -4.49
CA GLU A 325 30.41 -12.79 -3.13
C GLU A 325 31.57 -13.72 -2.77
N MET A 326 31.59 -14.95 -3.28
CA MET A 326 32.72 -15.89 -3.12
C MET A 326 33.96 -15.47 -3.90
N ASP A 327 33.79 -14.85 -5.07
CA ASP A 327 34.89 -14.32 -5.86
C ASP A 327 35.41 -12.99 -5.34
N GLY A 328 34.52 -12.16 -4.79
CA GLY A 328 34.83 -10.87 -4.19
C GLY A 328 35.59 -10.94 -2.87
N PHE A 329 35.93 -12.13 -2.35
CA PHE A 329 36.82 -12.25 -1.19
C PHE A 329 38.24 -11.80 -1.55
N GLY A 330 38.64 -10.64 -1.00
CA GLY A 330 40.04 -10.24 -0.98
C GLY A 330 40.88 -11.17 -0.09
N THR A 331 42.20 -11.15 -0.28
CA THR A 331 43.15 -12.02 0.46
C THR A 331 43.16 -11.84 1.98
N ASN A 332 42.47 -10.82 2.50
CA ASN A 332 42.48 -10.44 3.92
C ASN A 332 41.17 -10.78 4.65
N THR A 333 40.22 -11.48 4.00
CA THR A 333 38.94 -11.86 4.62
C THR A 333 38.96 -13.35 4.95
N ASN A 334 38.92 -13.71 6.24
CA ASN A 334 39.00 -15.10 6.70
C ASN A 334 37.60 -15.72 6.86
N VAL A 335 36.83 -15.73 5.77
CA VAL A 335 35.48 -16.31 5.74
C VAL A 335 35.50 -17.55 4.86
N ILE A 336 35.04 -18.68 5.40
CA ILE A 336 34.99 -19.96 4.69
C ILE A 336 33.54 -20.38 4.48
N VAL A 337 33.21 -20.74 3.24
CA VAL A 337 31.88 -21.23 2.87
C VAL A 337 31.89 -22.76 2.85
N LEU A 338 31.18 -23.39 3.78
CA LEU A 338 30.89 -24.82 3.77
C LEU A 338 29.50 -25.04 3.15
N ALA A 339 29.40 -25.90 2.16
CA ALA A 339 28.12 -26.26 1.55
C ALA A 339 27.86 -27.75 1.70
N ALA A 340 26.60 -28.16 1.81
CA ALA A 340 26.22 -29.57 1.80
C ALA A 340 25.20 -29.87 0.71
N THR A 341 25.35 -31.02 0.06
CA THR A 341 24.37 -31.53 -0.92
C THR A 341 24.25 -33.05 -0.81
N ASN A 342 23.07 -33.57 -1.17
CA ASN A 342 22.87 -35.00 -1.42
C ASN A 342 23.07 -35.37 -2.90
N ARG A 343 23.17 -34.36 -3.78
CA ARG A 343 23.14 -34.49 -5.23
C ARG A 343 24.19 -33.59 -5.87
N ALA A 344 25.43 -34.06 -5.93
CA ALA A 344 26.49 -33.32 -6.61
C ALA A 344 26.34 -33.35 -8.15
N ASP A 345 25.62 -34.35 -8.68
CA ASP A 345 25.38 -34.57 -10.11
C ASP A 345 24.56 -33.46 -10.78
N VAL A 346 23.81 -32.68 -10.00
CA VAL A 346 22.90 -31.64 -10.52
C VAL A 346 23.41 -30.22 -10.32
N LEU A 347 24.59 -30.02 -9.77
CA LEU A 347 25.14 -28.69 -9.49
C LEU A 347 25.81 -28.09 -10.75
N ASP A 348 25.71 -26.76 -10.93
CA ASP A 348 26.43 -25.98 -11.96
C ASP A 348 27.92 -25.78 -11.61
#